data_AF-A0A953IY87-F1
#
_entry.id   AF-A0A953IY87-F1
#
_cell.length_a   1.000
_cell.length_b   1.000
_cell.length_c   1.000
_cell.angle_alpha   90.00
_cell.angle_beta   90.00
_cell.angle_gamma   90.00
#
_symmetry.space_group_name_H-M   'P 1'
#
loop_
_entity.id
_entity.type
_entity.pdbx_description
1 polymer ?
#
loop_
_entity_poly.entity_id
_entity_poly.type
_entity_poly.pdbx_seq_one_letter_code
_entity_poly.pdbx_strand_id
1 'polypeptide(L)'
;MGDMQTFMGNPSVGFFTMILIGAIAGWIAEKVTDSDHGIFTNILIGVAGAFVGAKLAEVVQVPVFGFFRTLIAATIGAIGILFIWRRIQASRQS
;
A
#
# COMPACT_ATOMS: atom_id res chain seq x y z
N MET A 1 -4.04 -14.14 24.31
CA MET A 1 -4.01 -14.51 22.88
C MET A 1 -5.46 -14.60 22.38
N GLY A 2 -6.18 -13.47 22.26
CA GLY A 2 -7.60 -13.43 21.85
C GLY A 2 -7.95 -12.31 20.87
N ASP A 3 -7.07 -11.32 20.70
CA ASP A 3 -7.39 -10.15 19.89
C ASP A 3 -7.11 -10.36 18.40
N MET A 4 -6.05 -11.11 18.06
CA MET A 4 -5.62 -11.29 16.67
C MET A 4 -6.60 -12.12 15.82
N GLN A 5 -7.31 -13.06 16.45
CA GLN A 5 -8.27 -13.94 15.78
C GLN A 5 -9.63 -13.24 15.55
N THR A 6 -10.01 -12.33 16.45
CA THR A 6 -11.21 -11.49 16.31
C THR A 6 -11.12 -10.52 15.13
N PHE A 7 -9.91 -10.08 14.80
CA PHE A 7 -9.63 -9.24 13.64
C PHE A 7 -9.66 -9.98 12.29
N MET A 8 -9.46 -11.29 12.28
CA MET A 8 -9.50 -12.11 11.06
C MET A 8 -10.82 -12.84 10.84
N GLY A 9 -11.64 -13.03 11.89
CA GLY A 9 -12.95 -13.68 11.81
C GLY A 9 -14.12 -12.75 11.45
N ASN A 10 -13.93 -11.44 11.51
CA ASN A 10 -14.96 -10.45 11.20
C ASN A 10 -14.61 -9.71 9.89
N PRO A 11 -15.38 -9.90 8.80
CA PRO A 11 -15.10 -9.24 7.51
C PRO A 11 -15.00 -7.71 7.60
N SER A 12 -15.70 -7.11 8.58
CA SER A 12 -15.60 -5.68 8.90
C SER A 12 -14.18 -5.26 9.27
N VAL A 13 -13.46 -6.06 10.06
CA VAL A 13 -12.11 -5.71 10.50
C VAL A 13 -11.09 -5.80 9.37
N GLY A 14 -11.24 -6.77 8.47
CA GLY A 14 -10.38 -6.90 7.29
C GLY A 14 -10.42 -5.63 6.43
N PHE A 15 -11.61 -5.08 6.22
CA PHE A 15 -11.80 -3.84 5.47
C PHE A 15 -11.15 -2.62 6.14
N PHE A 16 -11.40 -2.41 7.45
CA PHE A 16 -10.78 -1.30 8.18
C PHE A 16 -9.25 -1.42 8.25
N THR A 17 -8.73 -2.63 8.42
CA THR A 17 -7.28 -2.88 8.46
C THR A 17 -6.63 -2.60 7.11
N MET A 18 -7.29 -2.96 6.01
CA MET A 18 -6.81 -2.67 4.66
C MET A 18 -6.77 -1.16 4.38
N ILE A 19 -7.80 -0.41 4.78
CA ILE A 19 -7.80 1.05 4.65
C ILE A 19 -6.70 1.66 5.51
N LEU A 20 -6.52 1.20 6.75
CA LEU A 20 -5.47 1.68 7.65
C LEU A 20 -4.08 1.43 7.07
N ILE A 21 -3.82 0.20 6.59
CA ILE A 21 -2.56 -0.17 5.93
C ILE A 21 -2.36 0.69 4.69
N GLY A 22 -3.39 0.87 3.86
CA GLY A 22 -3.34 1.69 2.66
C GLY A 22 -3.03 3.15 2.97
N ALA A 23 -3.70 3.74 3.97
CA ALA A 23 -3.45 5.11 4.39
C ALA A 23 -1.98 5.33 4.81
N ILE A 24 -1.45 4.43 5.65
CA ILE A 24 -0.07 4.50 6.13
C ILE A 24 0.90 4.27 4.96
N ALA A 25 0.69 3.24 4.14
CA ALA A 25 1.56 2.90 3.03
C ALA A 25 1.61 4.01 1.97
N GLY A 26 0.46 4.59 1.61
CA GLY A 26 0.37 5.67 0.64
C GLY A 26 1.02 6.95 1.14
N TRP A 27 0.84 7.31 2.40
CA TRP A 27 1.51 8.46 3.02
C TRP A 27 3.04 8.27 3.07
N ILE A 28 3.52 7.08 3.43
CA ILE A 28 4.96 6.78 3.39
C ILE A 28 5.48 6.90 1.96
N ALA A 29 4.77 6.31 0.99
CA ALA A 29 5.18 6.35 -0.41
C ALA A 29 5.25 7.77 -0.95
N GLU A 30 4.25 8.61 -0.64
CA GLU A 30 4.22 10.04 -0.98
C GLU A 30 5.45 10.77 -0.46
N LYS A 31 5.81 10.57 0.81
CA LYS A 31 7.02 11.19 1.41
C LYS A 31 8.31 10.70 0.77
N VAL A 32 8.38 9.42 0.41
CA VAL A 32 9.54 8.84 -0.27
C VAL A 32 9.68 9.37 -1.69
N THR A 33 8.57 9.60 -2.40
CA THR A 33 8.58 10.08 -3.79
C THR A 33 8.52 11.60 -3.91
N ASP A 34 8.65 12.34 -2.81
CA ASP A 34 8.55 13.81 -2.75
C ASP A 34 7.35 14.33 -3.56
N SER A 35 6.21 13.70 -3.33
CA SER A 35 4.95 14.01 -3.98
C SER A 35 4.06 14.80 -3.03
N ASP A 36 3.14 15.61 -3.57
CA ASP A 36 2.19 16.38 -2.78
C ASP A 36 0.77 16.02 -3.21
N HIS A 37 0.17 15.09 -2.47
CA HIS A 37 -1.15 14.55 -2.74
C HIS A 37 -2.03 14.60 -1.47
N GLY A 38 -3.34 14.76 -1.66
CA GLY A 38 -4.27 14.70 -0.54
C GLY A 38 -4.38 13.32 0.10
N ILE A 39 -4.87 13.27 1.34
CA ILE A 39 -5.13 12.03 2.10
C ILE A 39 -5.94 11.00 1.29
N PHE A 40 -6.94 11.45 0.52
CA PHE A 40 -7.75 10.56 -0.30
C PHE A 40 -6.93 9.83 -1.36
N THR A 41 -6.04 10.55 -2.05
CA THR A 41 -5.13 10.01 -3.06
C THR A 41 -4.15 9.03 -2.42
N ASN A 42 -3.61 9.34 -1.25
CA ASN A 42 -2.71 8.44 -0.53
C ASN A 42 -3.40 7.12 -0.17
N ILE A 43 -4.63 7.16 0.33
CA ILE A 43 -5.38 5.94 0.65
C ILE A 43 -5.59 5.11 -0.61
N LEU A 44 -6.01 5.72 -1.73
CA LEU A 44 -6.20 5.02 -3.00
C LEU A 44 -4.90 4.39 -3.51
N ILE A 45 -3.79 5.15 -3.50
CA ILE A 45 -2.47 4.66 -3.91
C ILE A 45 -2.02 3.53 -3.01
N GLY A 46 -2.19 3.64 -1.69
CA GLY A 46 -1.78 2.60 -0.76
C GLY A 46 -2.62 1.33 -0.87
N VAL A 47 -3.92 1.45 -1.13
CA VAL A 47 -4.79 0.31 -1.44
C VAL A 47 -4.35 -0.37 -2.74
N ALA A 48 -4.15 0.40 -3.82
CA ALA A 48 -3.64 -0.13 -5.08
C ALA A 48 -2.24 -0.77 -4.90
N GLY A 49 -1.40 -0.13 -4.09
CA GLY A 49 -0.07 -0.59 -3.72
C GLY A 49 -0.09 -1.91 -2.96
N ALA A 50 -1.10 -2.18 -2.13
CA ALA A 50 -1.26 -3.47 -1.46
C ALA A 50 -1.45 -4.62 -2.46
N PHE A 51 -2.24 -4.40 -3.52
CA PHE A 51 -2.42 -5.40 -4.58
C PHE A 51 -1.14 -5.60 -5.39
N VAL A 52 -0.49 -4.51 -5.81
CA VAL A 52 0.76 -4.57 -6.58
C VAL A 52 1.88 -5.22 -5.76
N GLY A 53 2.03 -4.82 -4.50
CA GLY A 53 3.01 -5.35 -3.57
C GLY A 53 2.82 -6.83 -3.26
N ALA A 54 1.58 -7.27 -3.08
CA ALA A 54 1.26 -8.69 -2.91
C ALA A 54 1.64 -9.50 -4.16
N LYS A 55 1.35 -8.99 -5.36
CA LYS A 55 1.75 -9.64 -6.62
C LYS A 55 3.26 -9.67 -6.81
N LEU A 56 3.98 -8.60 -6.46
CA LEU A 56 5.44 -8.60 -6.49
C LEU A 56 6.01 -9.64 -5.53
N ALA A 57 5.48 -9.71 -4.30
CA ALA A 57 5.90 -10.68 -3.30
C ALA A 57 5.61 -12.13 -3.72
N GLU A 58 4.48 -12.37 -4.40
CA GLU A 58 4.12 -13.67 -4.98
C GLU A 58 5.18 -14.12 -6.02
N VAL A 59 5.58 -13.21 -6.93
CA VAL A 59 6.58 -13.49 -7.96
C VAL A 59 7.95 -13.83 -7.35
N VAL A 60 8.34 -13.15 -6.27
CA VAL A 60 9.62 -13.43 -5.57
C VAL A 60 9.50 -14.52 -4.50
N GLN A 61 8.35 -15.21 -4.42
CA GLN A 61 8.06 -16.28 -3.45
C GLN A 61 8.24 -15.84 -1.98
N VAL A 62 7.99 -14.57 -1.68
CA VAL A 62 8.04 -14.04 -0.32
C VAL A 62 6.64 -14.07 0.29
N PRO A 63 6.43 -14.78 1.40
CA PRO A 63 5.12 -14.86 2.02
C PRO A 63 4.75 -13.55 2.73
N VAL A 64 3.65 -12.94 2.29
CA VAL A 64 3.05 -11.73 2.88
C VAL A 64 1.90 -12.14 3.79
N PHE A 65 2.09 -11.97 5.10
CA PHE A 65 1.06 -12.28 6.09
C PHE A 65 1.19 -11.39 7.32
N GLY A 66 0.07 -11.17 8.00
CA GLY A 66 -0.01 -10.28 9.15
C GLY A 66 0.18 -8.81 8.78
N PHE A 67 -0.06 -7.94 9.76
CA PHE A 67 -0.10 -6.50 9.55
C PHE A 67 1.20 -5.93 8.96
N PHE A 68 2.36 -6.25 9.56
CA PHE A 68 3.64 -5.65 9.18
C PHE A 68 4.11 -6.04 7.78
N ARG A 69 3.98 -7.32 7.39
CA ARG A 69 4.41 -7.74 6.05
C ARG A 69 3.50 -7.17 4.97
N THR A 70 2.20 -7.14 5.23
CA THR A 70 1.22 -6.50 4.32
C THR A 70 1.50 -5.01 4.19
N LEU A 71 1.82 -4.33 5.29
CA LEU A 71 2.21 -2.91 5.26
C LEU A 71 3.47 -2.68 4.41
N ILE A 72 4.52 -3.47 4.62
CA ILE A 72 5.76 -3.36 3.84
C ILE A 72 5.49 -3.62 2.35
N ALA A 73 4.76 -4.69 2.02
CA ALA A 73 4.39 -5.00 0.65
C ALA A 73 3.58 -3.86 0.02
N ALA A 74 2.58 -3.33 0.73
CA ALA A 74 1.76 -2.22 0.27
C ALA A 74 2.59 -0.95 0.05
N THR A 75 3.53 -0.64 0.94
CA THR A 75 4.45 0.50 0.78
C THR A 75 5.33 0.33 -0.46
N ILE A 76 5.93 -0.84 -0.68
CA ILE A 76 6.76 -1.10 -1.87
C ILE A 76 5.93 -0.95 -3.15
N GLY A 77 4.73 -1.52 -3.19
CA GLY A 77 3.82 -1.39 -4.33
C GLY A 77 3.40 0.07 -4.58
N ALA A 78 3.08 0.82 -3.53
CA ALA A 78 2.71 2.24 -3.61
C ALA A 78 3.85 3.11 -4.12
N ILE A 79 5.09 2.89 -3.64
CA ILE A 79 6.29 3.57 -4.14
C ILE A 79 6.47 3.27 -5.63
N GLY A 80 6.31 2.02 -6.05
CA GLY A 80 6.38 1.63 -7.47
C GLY A 80 5.35 2.36 -8.34
N ILE A 81 4.09 2.43 -7.88
CA ILE A 81 3.01 3.15 -8.58
C ILE A 81 3.37 4.64 -8.74
N LEU A 82 3.74 5.32 -7.65
CA LEU A 82 4.07 6.73 -7.66
C LEU A 82 5.31 7.03 -8.50
N PHE A 83 6.31 6.15 -8.46
CA PHE A 83 7.51 6.28 -9.28
C PHE A 83 7.18 6.25 -10.78
N ILE A 84 6.36 5.29 -11.22
CA ILE A 84 5.93 5.17 -12.62
C ILE A 84 5.09 6.38 -13.01
N TRP A 85 4.13 6.77 -12.17
CA TRP A 85 3.30 7.96 -12.41
C TRP A 85 4.17 9.20 -12.59
N ARG A 86 5.10 9.48 -11.68
CA ARG A 86 6.00 10.63 -11.75
C ARG A 86 6.81 10.63 -13.04
N ARG A 87 7.27 9.45 -13.48
CA ARG A 87 8.02 9.32 -14.74
C ARG A 87 7.17 9.68 -15.97
N ILE A 88 5.90 9.28 -15.99
CA ILE A 88 4.95 9.60 -17.07
C ILE A 88 4.56 11.09 -17.06
N GLN A 89 4.44 11.69 -15.87
CA GLN A 89 4.12 13.12 -15.74
C GLN A 89 5.31 14.00 -16.21
N ALA A 90 6.54 13.59 -15.90
CA ALA A 90 7.74 14.30 -16.31
C ALA A 90 7.90 14.40 -17.84
N SER A 91 7.48 13.38 -18.60
CA SER A 91 7.52 13.40 -20.07
C SER A 91 6.41 14.23 -20.72
N ARG A 92 5.47 14.80 -19.93
CA ARG A 92 4.42 15.70 -20.44
C ARG A 92 4.78 17.18 -20.32
N GLN A 93 5.88 17.51 -19.65
CA GLN A 93 6.34 18.89 -19.43
C GLN A 93 7.50 19.30 -20.37
N SER A 94 7.86 18.43 -21.31
CA SER A 94 8.84 18.65 -22.38
C SER A 94 8.14 18.75 -23.73
#